data_AF-A0A7W0QN63-F1
#
_entry.id   AF-A0A7W0QN63-F1
#
_cell.length_a   1.000
_cell.length_b   1.000
_cell.length_c   1.000
_cell.angle_alpha   90.00
_cell.angle_beta   90.00
_cell.angle_gamma   90.00
#
_symmetry.space_group_name_H-M   'P 1'
#
loop_
_entity.id
_entity.type
_entity.pdbx_description
1 polymer ?
#
loop_
_entity_poly.entity_id
_entity_poly.type
_entity_poly.pdbx_seq_one_letter_code
_entity_poly.pdbx_strand_id
1 'polypeptide(L)' 'LRPALAALVAHVRSGGAKRLAVERFDGVPVVESDAMILLVESGFLAGPRRAVLRP' A
#
# COMPACT_ATOMS: atom_id res chain seq x y z
N LEU A 1 4.10 6.65 -10.27
CA LEU A 1 3.69 6.15 -8.93
C LEU A 1 4.76 5.31 -8.23
N ARG A 2 5.42 4.35 -8.91
CA ARG A 2 6.42 3.43 -8.31
C ARG A 2 7.48 4.13 -7.42
N PRO A 3 8.12 5.26 -7.82
CA PRO A 3 9.11 5.91 -6.95
C PRO A 3 8.51 6.46 -5.64
N ALA A 4 7.29 6.99 -5.70
CA ALA A 4 6.59 7.50 -4.52
C ALA A 4 6.19 6.37 -3.56
N LEU A 5 5.72 5.24 -4.10
CA LEU A 5 5.43 4.05 -3.28
C LEU A 5 6.69 3.49 -2.63
N ALA A 6 7.82 3.44 -3.34
CA ALA A 6 9.09 3.00 -2.78
C ALA A 6 9.54 3.90 -1.61
N ALA A 7 9.44 5.23 -1.77
CA ALA A 7 9.77 6.18 -0.71
C ALA A 7 8.85 6.02 0.52
N LEU A 8 7.55 5.86 0.29
CA LEU A 8 6.58 5.61 1.35
C LEU A 8 6.87 4.31 2.09
N VAL A 9 7.18 3.24 1.36
CA VAL A 9 7.49 1.93 1.95
C VAL A 9 8.75 2.01 2.81
N ALA A 10 9.80 2.67 2.32
CA ALA A 10 11.03 2.89 3.07
C ALA A 10 10.74 3.66 4.37
N HIS A 11 9.93 4.71 4.31
CA HIS A 11 9.56 5.51 5.47
C HIS A 11 8.77 4.71 6.52
N VAL A 12 7.79 3.90 6.11
CA VAL A 12 7.05 3.06 7.08
C VAL A 12 7.96 2.02 7.72
N ARG A 13 8.80 1.35 6.92
CA ARG A 13 9.76 0.34 7.43
C ARG A 13 10.85 0.91 8.32
N SER A 14 11.20 2.19 8.15
CA SER A 14 12.12 2.89 9.06
C SER A 14 11.45 3.36 10.35
N GLY A 15 10.20 2.96 10.62
CA GLY A 15 9.44 3.37 11.81
C GLY A 15 8.76 4.74 11.68
N GLY A 16 8.74 5.34 10.49
CA GLY A 16 8.11 6.63 10.23
C GLY A 16 6.57 6.61 10.34
N ALA A 17 5.95 5.42 10.29
CA ALA A 17 4.53 5.22 10.59
C ALA A 17 4.28 3.85 11.21
N LYS A 18 3.19 3.69 11.97
CA LYS A 18 2.86 2.43 12.67
C LYS A 18 2.32 1.32 11.77
N ARG A 19 1.31 1.60 10.96
CA ARG A 19 0.67 0.64 10.06
C ARG A 19 -0.12 1.44 9.06
N LEU A 20 0.08 1.15 7.79
CA LEU A 20 -0.64 1.81 6.71
C LEU A 20 -1.58 0.82 6.05
N ALA A 21 -2.80 1.27 5.77
CA ALA A 21 -3.81 0.48 5.06
C ALA A 21 -4.40 1.34 3.94
N VAL A 22 -4.41 0.78 2.73
CA VAL A 22 -5.10 1.38 1.59
C VAL A 22 -6.39 0.61 1.37
N GLU A 23 -7.54 1.26 1.58
CA GLU A 23 -8.86 0.65 1.37
C GLU A 23 -9.48 1.09 0.04
N ARG A 24 -9.16 2.32 -0.42
CA ARG A 24 -9.58 2.87 -1.71
C ARG A 24 -8.41 3.57 -2.41
N PHE A 25 -8.43 3.55 -3.73
CA PHE A 25 -7.50 4.26 -4.60
C PHE A 25 -8.30 4.98 -5.69
N ASP A 26 -8.11 6.29 -5.85
CA ASP A 26 -8.88 7.16 -6.75
C ASP A 26 -10.40 6.97 -6.65
N GLY A 27 -10.89 6.78 -5.42
CA GLY A 27 -12.31 6.59 -5.13
C GLY A 27 -12.83 5.17 -5.33
N VAL A 28 -12.07 4.26 -5.93
CA VAL A 28 -12.46 2.84 -6.16
C VAL A 28 -11.95 1.97 -5.01
N PRO A 29 -12.70 0.94 -4.55
CA PRO A 29 -12.16 -0.06 -3.63
C PRO A 29 -10.83 -0.63 -4.15
N VAL A 30 -9.80 -0.68 -3.32
CA VAL A 30 -8.45 -1.05 -3.80
C VAL A 30 -8.45 -2.46 -4.40
N VAL A 31 -9.26 -3.35 -3.85
CA VAL A 31 -9.40 -4.75 -4.27
C VAL A 31 -10.06 -4.90 -5.65
N GLU A 32 -10.75 -3.85 -6.12
CA GLU A 32 -11.39 -3.77 -7.45
C GLU A 32 -10.53 -2.93 -8.43
N SER A 33 -9.31 -2.55 -8.03
CA SER A 33 -8.45 -1.65 -8.82
C SER A 33 -7.09 -2.27 -9.14
N ASP A 34 -6.51 -1.86 -10.26
CA ASP A 34 -5.15 -2.27 -10.67
C ASP A 34 -4.07 -1.77 -9.69
N ALA A 35 -4.39 -0.80 -8.84
CA ALA A 35 -3.49 -0.31 -7.80
C ALA A 35 -3.11 -1.42 -6.80
N MET A 36 -3.96 -2.44 -6.62
CA MET A 36 -3.65 -3.60 -5.77
C MET A 36 -2.35 -4.28 -6.18
N ILE A 37 -2.13 -4.48 -7.48
CA ILE A 37 -0.93 -5.11 -8.02
C ILE A 37 0.30 -4.27 -7.68
N LEU A 38 0.23 -2.96 -7.95
CA LEU A 38 1.33 -2.02 -7.66
C LEU A 38 1.68 -1.96 -6.17
N LEU A 39 0.69 -2.00 -5.28
CA LEU A 39 0.89 -1.99 -3.83
C LEU A 39 1.55 -3.29 -3.36
N VAL A 40 1.10 -4.45 -3.86
CA VAL A 40 1.70 -5.74 -3.52
C VAL A 40 3.15 -5.82 -4.00
N GLU A 41 3.43 -5.42 -5.25
CA GLU A 41 4.79 -5.34 -5.79
C GLU A 41 5.69 -4.41 -4.97
N SER A 42 5.12 -3.38 -4.36
CA SER A 42 5.85 -2.43 -3.50
C SER A 42 6.05 -2.93 -2.07
N GLY A 43 5.47 -4.08 -1.70
CA GLY A 43 5.66 -4.71 -0.39
C GLY A 43 4.48 -4.59 0.58
N PHE A 44 3.30 -4.17 0.11
CA PHE A 44 2.07 -4.30 0.90
C PHE A 44 1.57 -5.75 0.88
N LEU A 45 0.96 -6.17 1.98
CA LEU A 45 0.26 -7.45 2.09
C LEU A 45 -1.18 -7.30 1.61
N ALA A 46 -1.60 -8.19 0.72
CA ALA A 46 -2.97 -8.28 0.26
C ALA A 46 -3.90 -8.77 1.39
N GLY A 47 -5.03 -8.09 1.58
CA GLY A 47 -6.12 -8.52 2.45
C GLY A 47 -7.46 -8.41 1.73
N PRO A 48 -8.54 -8.99 2.28
CA PRO A 48 -9.83 -9.15 1.60
C PRO A 48 -10.53 -7.84 1.22
N ARG A 49 -10.14 -6.70 1.82
CA ARG A 49 -10.72 -5.37 1.55
C ARG A 49 -9.68 -4.26 1.37
N ARG A 50 -8.39 -4.57 1.54
CA ARG A 50 -7.33 -3.56 1.66
C ARG A 50 -5.95 -4.13 1.47
N ALA A 51 -5.01 -3.30 1.04
CA ALA A 51 -3.58 -3.58 1.09
C ALA A 51 -2.98 -3.00 2.37
N VAL A 52 -2.13 -3.76 3.07
CA VAL A 52 -1.58 -3.37 4.38
C VAL A 52 -0.06 -3.37 4.34
N LEU A 53 0.55 -2.27 4.77
CA LEU A 53 1.97 -2.20 5.04
C LEU A 53 2.21 -2.11 6.56
N ARG A 54 3.19 -2.88 7.03
CA ARG A 54 3.65 -2.90 8.42
C ARG A 54 5.08 -2.34 8.46
N PRO A 55 5.50 -1.74 9.59
CA PRO A 55 6.88 -1.31 9.81
C PRO A 55 7.81 -2.53 9.80
#